data_AF-A0A960HFH2-F1
#
_entry.id   AF-A0A960HFH2-F1
#
_cell.length_a   1.000
_cell.length_b   1.000
_cell.length_c   1.000
_cell.angle_alpha   90.00
_cell.angle_beta   90.00
_cell.angle_gamma   90.00
#
_symmetry.space_group_name_H-M   'P 1'
#
loop_
_entity.id
_entity.type
_entity.pdbx_description
1 polymer ?
#
loop_
_entity_poly.entity_id
_entity_poly.type
_entity_poly.pdbx_seq_one_letter_code
_entity_poly.pdbx_strand_id
1 'polypeptide(L)'
;GIGFADFIPVSVATEIDWKKTYINCFTAGIAGVRRARMPMVLPTEDDCIKAALSMCGRAFDQDKRVVRIESTLHLTRCWVSDPLLRELPAGAEIVA
;
A
#
# COMPACT_ATOMS: atom_id res chain seq x y z
N GLY A 1 1.98 10.80 3.30
CA GLY A 1 3.42 10.46 3.15
C GLY A 1 3.51 9.07 2.55
N ILE A 2 4.47 8.84 1.66
CA ILE A 2 4.56 7.60 0.85
C ILE A 2 5.20 6.40 1.57
N GLY A 3 5.87 6.64 2.71
CA GLY A 3 6.33 5.58 3.62
C GLY A 3 7.21 4.54 2.94
N PHE A 4 6.71 3.30 2.90
CA PHE A 4 7.37 2.15 2.26
C PHE A 4 6.54 1.60 1.09
N ALA A 5 5.78 2.45 0.40
CA ALA A 5 5.04 2.02 -0.78
C ALA A 5 6.00 1.51 -1.87
N ASP A 6 5.64 0.42 -2.53
CA ASP A 6 6.39 -0.13 -3.67
C ASP A 6 6.00 0.57 -4.99
N PHE A 7 4.72 0.88 -5.15
CA PHE A 7 4.13 1.50 -6.34
C PHE A 7 3.29 2.72 -5.97
N ILE A 8 3.34 3.77 -6.80
CA ILE A 8 2.47 4.94 -6.69
C ILE A 8 2.03 5.42 -8.08
N PRO A 9 0.84 6.02 -8.23
CA PRO A 9 0.44 6.62 -9.49
C PRO A 9 1.16 7.95 -9.72
N VAL A 10 1.23 8.41 -10.98
CA VAL A 10 1.80 9.72 -11.35
C VAL A 10 1.15 10.86 -10.55
N SER A 11 -0.18 10.81 -10.35
CA SER A 11 -0.92 11.82 -9.56
C SER A 11 -0.33 12.01 -8.17
N VAL A 12 -0.08 10.91 -7.44
CA VAL A 12 0.56 10.96 -6.12
C VAL A 12 1.99 11.46 -6.22
N ALA A 13 2.76 10.97 -7.19
CA ALA A 13 4.17 11.36 -7.35
C ALA A 13 4.35 12.87 -7.56
N THR A 14 3.44 13.50 -8.32
CA THR A 14 3.47 14.95 -8.59
C THR A 14 3.10 15.81 -7.39
N GLU A 15 2.39 15.25 -6.40
CA GLU A 15 1.93 15.96 -5.21
C GLU A 15 2.90 15.82 -4.02
N ILE A 16 4.00 15.06 -4.15
CA ILE A 16 4.95 14.85 -3.05
C ILE A 16 5.68 16.15 -2.71
N ASP A 17 5.48 16.63 -1.47
CA ASP A 17 6.32 17.64 -0.85
C ASP A 17 7.61 17.00 -0.33
N TRP A 18 8.67 17.04 -1.15
CA TRP A 18 9.98 16.47 -0.81
C TRP A 18 10.64 17.16 0.37
N LYS A 19 10.43 18.47 0.55
CA LYS A 19 11.01 19.21 1.67
C LYS A 19 10.44 18.69 2.99
N LYS A 20 9.11 18.56 3.10
CA LYS A 20 8.47 17.96 4.28
C LYS A 20 8.87 16.51 4.45
N THR A 21 8.92 15.74 3.37
CA THR A 21 9.32 14.32 3.41
C THR A 21 10.72 14.15 3.98
N TYR A 22 11.70 14.95 3.53
CA TYR A 22 13.06 14.89 4.03
C TYR A 22 13.19 15.38 5.48
N ILE A 23 12.49 16.45 5.87
CA ILE A 23 12.46 16.89 7.28
C ILE A 23 11.91 15.78 8.19
N ASN A 24 10.82 15.13 7.78
CA ASN A 24 10.25 14.00 8.52
C ASN A 24 11.21 12.81 8.58
N CYS A 25 12.01 12.58 7.54
CA CYS A 25 13.00 11.51 7.53
C CYS A 25 14.22 11.83 8.42
N PHE A 26 14.70 13.07 8.42
CA PHE A 26 15.80 13.49 9.29
C PHE A 26 15.45 13.38 10.78
N THR A 27 14.25 13.81 11.16
CA THR A 27 13.78 13.72 12.54
C THR A 27 13.55 12.28 13.01
N ALA A 28 13.26 11.37 12.09
CA ALA A 28 13.06 9.96 12.39
C ALA A 28 14.36 9.11 12.42
N GLY A 29 15.53 9.76 12.36
CA GLY A 29 16.85 9.12 12.47
C GLY A 29 17.21 8.24 11.28
N ILE A 30 18.19 7.34 11.46
CA ILE A 30 18.74 6.51 10.37
C ILE A 30 17.68 5.63 9.68
N ALA A 31 16.64 5.20 10.42
CA ALA A 31 15.50 4.46 9.90
C ALA A 31 14.62 5.30 8.95
N GLY A 32 14.67 6.63 9.06
CA GLY A 32 13.97 7.58 8.19
C GLY A 32 14.45 7.57 6.75
N VAL A 33 15.74 7.31 6.51
CA VAL A 33 16.35 7.41 5.17
C VAL A 33 15.70 6.45 4.16
N ARG A 34 15.25 5.27 4.60
CA ARG A 34 14.57 4.30 3.72
C ARG A 34 13.16 4.75 3.32
N ARG A 35 12.52 5.65 4.08
CA ARG A 35 11.17 6.18 3.83
C ARG A 35 11.12 7.37 2.88
N ALA A 36 12.29 7.90 2.50
CA ALA A 36 12.44 9.01 1.55
C ALA A 36 12.67 8.54 0.10
N ARG A 37 12.55 7.23 -0.17
CA ARG A 37 12.78 6.69 -1.52
C ARG A 37 11.56 6.94 -2.40
N MET A 38 11.80 7.25 -3.67
CA MET A 38 10.76 7.28 -4.68
C MET A 38 10.33 5.84 -5.02
N PRO A 39 9.04 5.47 -4.82
CA PRO A 39 8.48 4.20 -5.28
C PRO A 39 8.46 4.13 -6.81
N MET A 40 8.12 2.97 -7.36
CA MET A 40 7.88 2.86 -8.80
C MET A 40 6.64 3.68 -9.19
N VAL A 41 6.83 4.67 -10.06
CA VAL A 41 5.76 5.55 -10.52
C VAL A 41 5.09 4.96 -11.75
N LEU A 42 3.78 4.73 -11.68
CA LEU A 42 2.97 4.14 -12.76
C LEU A 42 1.88 5.12 -13.21
N PRO A 43 1.34 5.00 -14.45
CA PRO A 43 0.45 6.01 -15.01
C PRO A 43 -0.83 6.24 -14.21
N THR A 44 -1.47 5.17 -13.73
CA THR A 44 -2.75 5.24 -13.03
C THR A 44 -2.78 4.37 -11.76
N GLU A 45 -3.78 4.60 -10.90
CA GLU A 45 -4.03 3.75 -9.72
C GLU A 45 -4.30 2.29 -10.10
N ASP A 46 -5.00 2.06 -11.21
CA ASP A 46 -5.29 0.73 -11.74
C ASP A 46 -4.00 0.01 -12.18
N ASP A 47 -3.06 0.73 -12.81
CA ASP A 47 -1.74 0.17 -13.13
C ASP A 47 -0.96 -0.22 -11.87
N CYS A 48 -1.05 0.57 -10.80
CA CYS A 48 -0.43 0.22 -9.51
C CYS A 48 -0.99 -1.07 -8.93
N ILE A 49 -2.32 -1.24 -8.95
CA ILE A 49 -2.96 -2.46 -8.46
C ILE A 49 -2.55 -3.67 -9.32
N LYS A 50 -2.59 -3.53 -10.65
CA LYS A 50 -2.15 -4.58 -11.58
C LYS A 50 -0.70 -4.97 -11.39
N ALA A 51 0.20 -3.99 -11.21
CA ALA A 51 1.60 -4.24 -10.93
C ALA A 51 1.78 -4.97 -9.59
N ALA A 52 1.09 -4.52 -8.53
CA ALA A 52 1.13 -5.18 -7.22
C ALA A 52 0.66 -6.64 -7.29
N LEU A 53 -0.45 -6.90 -7.99
CA LEU A 53 -0.97 -8.26 -8.19
C LEU A 53 -0.03 -9.14 -9.05
N SER A 54 0.70 -8.55 -10.00
CA SER A 54 1.65 -9.27 -10.85
C SER A 54 2.95 -9.59 -10.10
N MET A 55 3.34 -8.73 -9.15
CA MET A 55 4.57 -8.83 -8.37
C MET A 55 4.41 -9.53 -7.02
N CYS A 56 3.19 -9.95 -6.66
CA CYS A 56 2.90 -10.59 -5.36
C CYS A 56 3.43 -12.04 -5.22
N GLY A 57 4.13 -12.55 -6.23
CA GLY A 57 4.70 -13.90 -6.20
C GLY A 57 3.69 -15.04 -6.39
N ARG A 58 2.45 -14.72 -6.81
CA ARG A 58 1.41 -15.69 -7.17
C ARG A 58 1.23 -15.71 -8.69
N ALA A 59 1.00 -16.89 -9.25
CA ALA A 59 0.69 -17.04 -10.66
C ALA A 59 -0.67 -16.40 -11.00
N PHE A 60 -0.93 -16.15 -12.29
CA PHE A 60 -2.16 -15.49 -12.74
C PHE A 60 -3.42 -16.26 -12.34
N ASP A 61 -3.37 -17.59 -12.46
CA ASP A 61 -4.43 -18.56 -12.14
C ASP A 61 -4.58 -18.86 -10.64
N GLN A 62 -3.65 -18.41 -9.81
CA GLN A 62 -3.73 -18.57 -8.37
C GLN A 62 -4.54 -17.45 -7.72
N ASP A 63 -5.35 -17.86 -6.73
CA ASP A 63 -6.05 -16.97 -5.82
C ASP A 63 -5.09 -15.99 -5.13
N LYS A 64 -5.42 -14.69 -5.23
CA LYS A 64 -4.62 -13.61 -4.65
C LYS A 64 -5.27 -13.15 -3.36
N ARG A 65 -4.50 -13.21 -2.27
CA ARG A 65 -4.91 -12.72 -0.94
C ARG A 65 -4.55 -11.25 -0.86
N VAL A 66 -5.56 -10.38 -0.89
CA VAL A 66 -5.41 -8.92 -0.94
C VAL A 66 -6.19 -8.31 0.21
N VAL A 67 -5.55 -7.36 0.90
CA VAL A 67 -6.19 -6.50 1.90
C VAL A 67 -6.03 -5.06 1.45
N ARG A 68 -7.12 -4.30 1.50
CA ARG A 68 -7.13 -2.85 1.28
C ARG A 68 -7.61 -2.17 2.56
N ILE A 69 -6.82 -1.23 3.05
CA ILE A 69 -7.20 -0.33 4.14
C ILE A 69 -7.35 1.08 3.58
N GLU A 70 -8.25 1.88 4.17
CA GLU A 70 -8.40 3.29 3.81
C GLU A 70 -7.20 4.11 4.31
N SER A 71 -6.78 3.86 5.54
CA SER A 71 -5.70 4.58 6.18
C SER A 71 -5.01 3.70 7.21
N THR A 72 -3.69 3.85 7.33
CA THR A 72 -2.92 3.20 8.41
C THR A 72 -3.29 3.70 9.80
N LEU A 73 -4.05 4.81 9.89
CA LEU A 73 -4.63 5.30 11.14
C LEU A 73 -5.89 4.50 11.57
N HIS A 74 -6.57 3.85 10.62
CA HIS A 74 -7.83 3.14 10.84
C HIS A 74 -7.70 1.68 10.39
N LEU A 75 -7.13 0.85 11.28
CA LEU A 75 -6.84 -0.57 10.99
C LEU A 75 -7.96 -1.53 11.38
N THR A 76 -9.08 -1.04 11.92
CA THR A 76 -10.20 -1.86 12.38
C THR A 76 -11.20 -2.21 11.28
N ARG A 77 -11.17 -1.48 10.16
CA ARG A 77 -12.02 -1.74 8.99
C ARG A 77 -11.16 -1.86 7.74
N CYS A 78 -11.39 -2.90 6.96
CA CYS A 78 -10.67 -3.14 5.72
C CYS A 78 -11.55 -3.89 4.72
N TRP A 79 -11.15 -3.85 3.45
CA TRP A 79 -11.68 -4.72 2.40
C TRP A 79 -10.70 -5.85 2.17
N VAL A 80 -11.21 -7.04 1.92
CA VAL A 80 -10.40 -8.23 1.65
C VAL A 80 -10.90 -8.93 0.39
N SER A 81 -10.02 -9.66 -0.29
CA SER A 81 -10.41 -10.50 -1.42
C SER A 81 -11.17 -11.76 -0.99
N ASP A 82 -11.95 -12.35 -1.90
CA ASP A 82 -12.75 -13.55 -1.63
C ASP A 82 -11.96 -14.71 -0.98
N PRO A 83 -10.70 -15.01 -1.37
CA PRO A 83 -9.92 -16.05 -0.71
C PRO A 83 -9.69 -15.77 0.79
N LEU A 84 -9.56 -14.51 1.18
CA LEU A 84 -9.34 -14.11 2.58
C LEU A 84 -10.62 -14.13 3.42
N LEU A 85 -11.81 -14.01 2.81
CA LEU A 85 -13.08 -14.07 3.53
C LEU A 85 -13.30 -15.42 4.24
N ARG A 86 -12.66 -16.49 3.76
CA ARG A 86 -12.73 -17.83 4.36
C ARG A 86 -11.78 -18.03 5.54
N GLU A 87 -10.86 -17.10 5.77
CA GLU A 87 -9.76 -17.20 6.74
C GLU A 87 -9.76 -16.03 7.74
N LEU A 88 -10.93 -15.45 8.00
CA LEU A 88 -11.04 -14.31 8.92
C LEU A 88 -10.68 -14.71 10.37
N PRO A 89 -10.01 -13.83 11.12
CA PRO A 89 -9.68 -14.08 12.52
C PRO A 89 -10.95 -14.12 13.38
N ALA A 90 -10.87 -14.81 14.51
CA ALA A 90 -11.97 -14.86 15.48
C ALA A 90 -12.34 -13.43 15.96
N GLY A 91 -13.62 -13.10 15.91
CA GLY A 91 -14.14 -11.77 16.27
C GLY A 91 -14.16 -10.75 15.12
N ALA A 92 -13.73 -11.12 13.92
CA ALA A 92 -13.98 -10.29 12.73
C ALA A 92 -15.44 -10.39 12.29
N GLU A 93 -16.03 -9.24 11.98
CA GLU A 93 -17.40 -9.13 11.48
C GLU A 93 -17.40 -8.63 10.02
N ILE A 94 -18.18 -9.28 9.18
CA ILE A 94 -18.39 -8.84 7.79
C ILE A 94 -19.48 -7.78 7.81
N VAL A 95 -19.08 -6.54 7.55
CA VAL A 95 -19.99 -5.39 7.44
C VAL A 95 -20.21 -5.04 5.97
N ALA A 96 -21.47 -4.90 5.57
CA ALA A 96 -21.88 -4.54 4.21
C ALA A 96 -21.55 -3.07 3.86
#